data_AF-B8DJ72-F1
#
_entry.id   AF-B8DJ72-F1
#
_cell.length_a   1.000
_cell.length_b   1.000
_cell.length_c   1.000
_cell.angle_alpha   90.00
_cell.angle_beta   90.00
_cell.angle_gamma   90.00
#
_symmetry.space_group_name_H-M   'P 1'
#
loop_
_entity.id
_entity.type
_entity.pdbx_description
1 polymer ?
#
loop_
_entity_poly.entity_id
_entity_poly.type
_entity_poly.pdbx_seq_one_letter_code
_entity_poly.pdbx_strand_id
1 'polypeptide(L)'
;MSISTTRPNSPPQGDGTAAPSGPPRVPHGPGAPRIPLWAAALFVAALLCAGLLLERSSFVRQYRAVSLHIATGKDSLGSPRKRQLLAELGLPDVHTVAPEHRDHVERLLGEARADISPALIASGWPVVAIRTDEENLSDPEIGIVANPEERGIAWEHLSSMVYYRDGEERLATGAGLRIHGGGSRKDGISFRLYFRNSYGQSPIPADMFFPGAEGSLKRIVLRKEKTPRPGFVCMLGFDVMARLGAQVPHFVPAIYLVNGKEMGISLLCEHISVKGWHRKLGHGNFLLYNIRKSNERKEFAALRELYLWARLMPAPLTMRQVERRMDLRSMCAIIFGSVYLGANDWDQGAFLLDKTQPDPRWTNIAWDLDQAFQHLSPTAPLERRPGWKFAMDEAKAVRMRLFLRLWKEAPEFRTWFLRYVVDALNHTLRPSELKRMIAPYVAMERQLGREMFDQDTAAAMLAARPVQVMEETVRDLGAPAWSAVHVSSSCPIRIDDMADYTEYTGRYFMGQTVRLHATSQDGKPFSHWEVNGVRHGGPDMELTVEGATTIRAVFSDI
;
A
#
# COMPACT_ATOMS: atom_id res chain seq x y z
N MET A 1 -39.43 -30.26 12.65
CA MET A 1 -39.85 -31.69 12.73
C MET A 1 -38.86 -32.48 11.89
N SER A 2 -38.23 -33.58 12.28
CA SER A 2 -38.01 -34.29 13.53
C SER A 2 -36.80 -35.17 13.26
N ILE A 3 -35.96 -35.36 14.28
CA ILE A 3 -34.84 -36.30 14.33
C ILE A 3 -35.39 -37.74 14.41
N SER A 4 -34.69 -38.73 13.84
CA SER A 4 -34.58 -40.12 14.36
C SER A 4 -33.63 -40.94 13.45
N THR A 5 -32.36 -41.19 13.79
CA THR A 5 -31.74 -42.21 14.69
C THR A 5 -31.79 -43.68 14.22
N THR A 6 -30.57 -44.21 14.01
CA THR A 6 -30.04 -45.57 14.33
C THR A 6 -30.32 -46.80 13.44
N ARG A 7 -29.22 -47.42 13.00
CA ARG A 7 -29.07 -48.83 12.53
C ARG A 7 -29.25 -49.82 13.69
N PRO A 8 -29.45 -51.13 13.41
CA PRO A 8 -28.33 -52.07 13.63
C PRO A 8 -28.26 -53.32 12.70
N ASN A 9 -27.01 -53.78 12.48
CA ASN A 9 -26.46 -55.15 12.39
C ASN A 9 -27.20 -56.32 11.67
N SER A 10 -26.64 -56.71 10.51
CA SER A 10 -26.05 -58.01 10.04
C SER A 10 -26.34 -59.37 10.74
N PRO A 11 -25.79 -60.51 10.22
CA PRO A 11 -26.04 -61.36 9.02
C PRO A 11 -26.51 -62.79 9.50
N PRO A 12 -26.49 -63.96 8.77
CA PRO A 12 -25.25 -64.71 8.42
C PRO A 12 -25.37 -65.82 7.32
N GLN A 13 -24.32 -66.65 7.21
CA GLN A 13 -24.25 -68.06 6.74
C GLN A 13 -24.16 -68.33 5.23
N GLY A 14 -23.18 -69.12 4.76
CA GLY A 14 -22.20 -69.98 5.43
C GLY A 14 -21.28 -70.57 4.35
N ASP A 15 -20.42 -71.54 4.58
CA ASP A 15 -19.76 -72.10 5.75
C ASP A 15 -18.67 -73.00 5.15
N GLY A 16 -17.56 -73.19 5.86
CA GLY A 16 -16.66 -74.33 5.59
C GLY A 16 -15.26 -73.99 5.08
N THR A 17 -14.39 -73.64 6.03
CA THR A 17 -13.11 -74.33 6.27
C THR A 17 -12.20 -74.70 5.08
N ALA A 18 -11.15 -73.92 4.85
CA ALA A 18 -9.77 -74.43 4.73
C ALA A 18 -8.78 -73.27 4.82
N ALA A 19 -7.78 -73.38 5.69
CA ALA A 19 -6.69 -72.43 5.80
C ALA A 19 -5.89 -72.37 4.48
N PRO A 20 -5.59 -71.18 3.91
CA PRO A 20 -4.64 -71.12 2.82
C PRO A 20 -3.25 -71.44 3.37
N SER A 21 -2.73 -72.58 2.92
CA SER A 21 -1.38 -73.08 3.08
C SER A 21 -0.35 -71.94 3.10
N GLY A 22 0.50 -71.94 4.13
CA GLY A 22 1.68 -71.10 4.16
C GLY A 22 2.53 -71.25 2.89
N PRO A 23 3.42 -70.28 2.61
CA PRO A 23 4.21 -70.27 1.39
C PRO A 23 4.98 -71.60 1.27
N PRO A 24 5.19 -72.10 0.04
CA PRO A 24 5.78 -73.42 -0.18
C PRO A 24 7.13 -73.50 0.53
N ARG A 25 7.32 -74.57 1.31
CA ARG A 25 8.65 -74.95 1.82
C ARG A 25 9.55 -75.19 0.60
N VAL A 26 10.43 -74.24 0.34
CA VAL A 26 11.53 -74.40 -0.61
C VAL A 26 12.41 -75.56 -0.09
N PRO A 27 12.73 -76.56 -0.91
CA PRO A 27 13.65 -77.62 -0.49
C PRO A 27 15.01 -76.99 -0.17
N HIS A 28 15.54 -77.27 1.02
CA HIS A 28 16.92 -76.95 1.36
C HIS A 28 17.87 -77.76 0.46
N GLY A 29 18.16 -77.22 -0.73
CA GLY A 29 19.36 -77.57 -1.48
C GLY A 29 20.59 -76.98 -0.80
N PRO A 30 21.72 -77.70 -0.73
CA PRO A 30 22.94 -77.18 -0.12
C PRO A 30 23.55 -76.14 -1.04
N GLY A 31 23.25 -74.85 -0.83
CA GLY A 31 23.80 -73.83 -1.72
C GLY A 31 23.35 -72.38 -1.52
N ALA A 32 22.81 -72.00 -0.36
CA ALA A 32 22.70 -70.57 -0.06
C ALA A 32 24.11 -70.02 0.24
N PRO A 33 24.61 -68.98 -0.46
CA PRO A 33 25.89 -68.39 -0.12
C PRO A 33 25.77 -67.80 1.28
N ARG A 34 26.35 -68.50 2.26
CA ARG A 34 26.49 -67.97 3.61
C ARG A 34 27.45 -66.80 3.50
N ILE A 35 26.96 -65.57 3.56
CA ILE A 35 27.80 -64.40 3.74
C ILE A 35 28.57 -64.67 5.04
N PRO A 36 29.88 -64.89 4.97
CA PRO A 36 30.62 -65.24 6.17
C PRO A 36 30.55 -64.05 7.14
N LEU A 37 30.49 -64.31 8.44
CA LEU A 37 30.33 -63.28 9.48
C LEU A 37 31.32 -62.12 9.34
N TRP A 38 32.53 -62.38 8.83
CA TRP A 38 33.52 -61.35 8.56
C TRP A 38 33.14 -60.42 7.40
N ALA A 39 32.44 -60.91 6.37
CA ALA A 39 31.95 -60.10 5.24
C ALA A 39 30.73 -59.25 5.64
N ALA A 40 29.85 -59.79 6.49
CA ALA A 40 28.76 -59.01 7.09
C ALA A 40 29.32 -57.93 8.04
N ALA A 41 30.33 -58.27 8.86
CA ALA A 41 31.01 -57.31 9.72
C ALA A 41 31.75 -56.23 8.91
N LEU A 42 32.41 -56.58 7.81
CA LEU A 42 33.04 -55.61 6.89
C LEU A 42 32.02 -54.70 6.23
N PHE A 43 30.84 -55.21 5.85
CA PHE A 43 29.78 -54.39 5.26
C PHE A 43 29.20 -53.40 6.27
N VAL A 44 28.95 -53.85 7.52
CA VAL A 44 28.53 -52.96 8.60
C VAL A 44 29.62 -51.95 8.95
N ALA A 45 30.88 -52.36 9.01
CA ALA A 45 32.01 -51.47 9.21
C ALA A 45 32.16 -50.46 8.06
N ALA A 46 31.92 -50.88 6.81
CA ALA A 46 31.94 -49.99 5.65
C ALA A 46 30.78 -48.98 5.69
N LEU A 47 29.57 -49.38 6.13
CA LEU A 47 28.45 -48.48 6.35
C LEU A 47 28.70 -47.49 7.50
N LEU A 48 29.31 -47.95 8.60
CA LEU A 48 29.71 -47.08 9.71
C LEU A 48 30.81 -46.11 9.29
N CYS A 49 31.82 -46.58 8.55
CA CYS A 49 32.87 -45.74 7.98
C CYS A 49 32.31 -44.75 6.94
N ALA A 50 31.37 -45.16 6.09
CA ALA A 50 30.69 -44.27 5.15
C ALA A 50 29.85 -43.22 5.89
N GLY A 51 29.16 -43.60 6.97
CA GLY A 51 28.45 -42.68 7.86
C GLY A 51 29.39 -41.68 8.51
N LEU A 52 30.53 -42.13 9.04
CA LEU A 52 31.56 -41.29 9.64
C LEU A 52 32.24 -40.37 8.61
N LEU A 53 32.47 -40.85 7.38
CA LEU A 53 33.01 -40.07 6.27
C LEU A 53 32.01 -39.03 5.77
N LEU A 54 30.72 -39.36 5.72
CA LEU A 54 29.63 -38.43 5.43
C LEU A 54 29.55 -37.35 6.51
N GLU A 55 29.61 -37.70 7.80
CA GLU A 55 29.68 -36.72 8.89
C GLU A 55 30.93 -35.83 8.81
N ARG A 56 32.06 -36.39 8.37
CA ARG A 56 33.32 -35.65 8.14
C ARG A 56 33.41 -34.97 6.78
N SER A 57 32.36 -35.04 5.94
CA SER A 57 32.37 -34.37 4.65
C SER A 57 32.20 -32.85 4.83
N SER A 58 32.85 -32.08 3.96
CA SER A 58 32.67 -30.62 3.92
C SER A 58 31.22 -30.24 3.66
N PHE A 59 30.49 -31.03 2.87
CA PHE A 59 29.08 -30.82 2.55
C PHE A 59 28.18 -30.95 3.78
N VAL A 60 28.33 -31.99 4.61
CA VAL A 60 27.52 -32.15 5.83
C VAL A 60 27.90 -31.12 6.88
N ARG A 61 29.18 -30.74 7.00
CA ARG A 61 29.59 -29.61 7.86
C ARG A 61 28.99 -28.29 7.38
N GLN A 62 29.00 -28.03 6.08
CA GLN A 62 28.39 -26.83 5.50
C GLN A 62 26.88 -26.84 5.68
N TYR A 63 26.21 -27.99 5.51
CA TYR A 63 24.79 -28.16 5.77
C TYR A 63 24.45 -27.97 7.25
N ARG A 64 25.25 -28.50 8.19
CA ARG A 64 25.09 -28.27 9.63
C ARG A 64 25.36 -26.81 9.98
N ALA A 65 26.37 -26.17 9.40
CA ALA A 65 26.66 -24.75 9.62
C ALA A 65 25.55 -23.84 9.07
N VAL A 66 25.02 -24.14 7.89
CA VAL A 66 23.87 -23.44 7.31
C VAL A 66 22.61 -23.69 8.14
N SER A 67 22.35 -24.93 8.55
CA SER A 67 21.21 -25.29 9.41
C SER A 67 21.32 -24.63 10.78
N LEU A 68 22.50 -24.60 11.39
CA LEU A 68 22.78 -23.90 12.65
C LEU A 68 22.61 -22.40 12.46
N HIS A 69 23.13 -21.80 11.39
CA HIS A 69 22.94 -20.39 11.06
C HIS A 69 21.46 -20.05 10.80
N ILE A 70 20.69 -20.95 10.20
CA ILE A 70 19.24 -20.81 10.03
C ILE A 70 18.53 -20.94 11.39
N ALA A 71 18.97 -21.86 12.25
CA ALA A 71 18.42 -22.10 13.58
C ALA A 71 18.71 -20.95 14.55
N THR A 72 19.93 -20.43 14.57
CA THR A 72 20.37 -19.33 15.45
C THR A 72 20.18 -17.94 14.83
N GLY A 73 19.97 -17.86 13.52
CA GLY A 73 19.72 -16.62 12.79
C GLY A 73 18.43 -15.95 13.24
N LYS A 74 18.53 -14.65 13.55
CA LYS A 74 17.52 -13.82 14.21
C LYS A 74 16.20 -13.64 13.41
N ASP A 75 16.09 -14.12 12.16
CA ASP A 75 15.03 -13.66 11.23
C ASP A 75 14.30 -14.68 10.31
N SER A 76 14.15 -15.95 10.70
CA SER A 76 13.19 -16.86 10.04
C SER A 76 11.98 -17.14 10.94
N LEU A 77 11.20 -16.09 11.21
CA LEU A 77 9.89 -16.06 11.89
C LEU A 77 9.29 -17.46 12.18
N GLY A 78 9.52 -18.00 13.38
CA GLY A 78 8.69 -19.01 14.04
C GLY A 78 8.09 -20.12 13.19
N SER A 79 8.78 -20.58 12.14
CA SER A 79 8.23 -21.66 11.30
C SER A 79 8.22 -22.96 12.13
N PRO A 80 7.18 -23.80 12.02
CA PRO A 80 7.16 -25.10 12.69
C PRO A 80 8.45 -25.91 12.44
N ARG A 81 9.00 -25.79 11.22
CA ARG A 81 10.27 -26.40 10.80
C ARG A 81 11.48 -25.90 11.60
N LYS A 82 11.54 -24.63 11.97
CA LYS A 82 12.64 -24.08 12.79
C LYS A 82 12.52 -24.48 14.25
N ARG A 83 11.31 -24.49 14.81
CA ARG A 83 11.05 -25.01 16.17
C ARG A 83 11.44 -26.48 16.27
N GLN A 84 11.03 -27.27 15.27
CA GLN A 84 11.44 -28.66 15.16
C GLN A 84 12.98 -28.80 15.12
N LEU A 85 13.66 -27.99 14.29
CA LEU A 85 15.12 -28.03 14.19
C LEU A 85 15.82 -27.62 15.50
N LEU A 86 15.33 -26.61 16.20
CA LEU A 86 15.88 -26.21 17.51
C LEU A 86 15.69 -27.31 18.55
N ALA A 87 14.51 -27.94 18.59
CA ALA A 87 14.23 -29.08 19.46
C ALA A 87 15.13 -30.29 19.13
N GLU A 88 15.31 -30.61 17.85
CA GLU A 88 16.24 -31.67 17.39
C GLU A 88 17.69 -31.37 17.77
N LEU A 89 18.09 -30.09 17.84
CA LEU A 89 19.41 -29.64 18.25
C LEU A 89 19.57 -29.46 19.77
N GLY A 90 18.52 -29.69 20.57
CA GLY A 90 18.53 -29.45 22.01
C GLY A 90 18.71 -27.97 22.40
N LEU A 91 18.41 -27.05 21.48
CA LEU A 91 18.54 -25.61 21.68
C LEU A 91 17.20 -25.02 22.16
N PRO A 92 17.23 -24.00 23.04
CA PRO A 92 16.02 -23.36 23.53
C PRO A 92 15.21 -22.74 22.38
N ASP A 93 13.88 -22.77 22.50
CA ASP A 93 13.00 -22.15 21.51
C ASP A 93 13.11 -20.62 21.61
N VAL A 94 13.91 -20.02 20.73
CA VAL A 94 14.08 -18.57 20.58
C VAL A 94 12.79 -17.85 20.13
N HIS A 95 11.67 -18.57 19.94
CA HIS A 95 10.38 -18.03 19.52
C HIS A 95 9.35 -17.88 20.63
N THR A 96 9.61 -18.41 21.83
CA THR A 96 8.90 -17.95 23.03
C THR A 96 9.54 -16.66 23.51
N VAL A 97 8.75 -15.65 23.88
CA VAL A 97 9.25 -14.50 24.66
C VAL A 97 10.00 -15.09 25.84
N ALA A 98 11.33 -14.93 25.85
CA ALA A 98 12.17 -15.42 26.93
C ALA A 98 11.62 -14.88 28.26
N PRO A 99 11.62 -15.64 29.36
CA PRO A 99 11.04 -15.18 30.62
C PRO A 99 11.50 -13.76 31.01
N GLU A 100 12.78 -13.46 30.82
CA GLU A 100 13.40 -12.15 31.01
C GLU A 100 12.79 -11.04 30.12
N HIS A 101 12.35 -11.37 28.91
CA HIS A 101 11.65 -10.44 28.03
C HIS A 101 10.19 -10.24 28.43
N ARG A 102 9.55 -11.18 29.14
CA ARG A 102 8.14 -11.02 29.55
C ARG A 102 8.01 -9.94 30.60
N ASP A 103 8.80 -10.03 31.67
CA ASP A 103 8.77 -9.04 32.74
C ASP A 103 9.19 -7.65 32.23
N HIS A 104 10.16 -7.61 31.31
CA HIS A 104 10.58 -6.38 30.64
C HIS A 104 9.46 -5.79 29.77
N VAL A 105 8.79 -6.62 28.95
CA VAL A 105 7.64 -6.18 28.14
C VAL A 105 6.51 -5.67 29.01
N GLU A 106 6.15 -6.36 30.09
CA GLU A 106 5.10 -5.93 31.02
C GLU A 106 5.43 -4.61 31.72
N ARG A 107 6.68 -4.43 32.16
CA ARG A 107 7.15 -3.14 32.70
C ARG A 107 6.96 -2.02 31.68
N LEU A 108 7.46 -2.20 30.45
CA LEU A 108 7.35 -1.20 29.39
C LEU A 108 5.89 -0.95 28.99
N LEU A 109 5.01 -1.96 29.06
CA LEU A 109 3.56 -1.78 28.85
C LEU A 109 2.93 -0.90 29.94
N GLY A 110 3.30 -1.13 31.21
CA GLY A 110 2.88 -0.26 32.32
C GLY A 110 3.30 1.19 32.11
N GLU A 111 4.55 1.42 31.72
CA GLU A 111 5.06 2.75 31.38
C GLU A 111 4.32 3.36 30.17
N ALA A 112 4.05 2.57 29.12
CA ALA A 112 3.39 3.07 27.92
C ALA A 112 1.92 3.47 28.20
N ARG A 113 1.24 2.76 29.10
CA ARG A 113 -0.09 3.16 29.59
C ARG A 113 -0.03 4.46 30.38
N ALA A 114 0.97 4.61 31.24
CA ALA A 114 1.14 5.82 32.06
C ALA A 114 1.45 7.08 31.22
N ASP A 115 2.04 6.92 30.04
CA ASP A 115 2.33 8.04 29.12
C ASP A 115 1.07 8.64 28.47
N ILE A 116 -0.02 7.87 28.38
CA ILE A 116 -1.23 8.33 27.69
C ILE A 116 -2.14 9.04 28.70
N SER A 117 -2.37 10.33 28.48
CA SER A 117 -3.26 11.10 29.34
C SER A 117 -4.72 10.65 29.20
N PRO A 118 -5.55 10.75 30.26
CA PRO A 118 -6.98 10.47 30.17
C PRO A 118 -7.70 11.30 29.10
N ALA A 119 -7.24 12.53 28.85
CA ALA A 119 -7.77 13.38 27.79
C ALA A 119 -7.52 12.80 26.39
N LEU A 120 -6.33 12.22 26.13
CA LEU A 120 -6.04 11.55 24.87
C LEU A 120 -6.91 10.30 24.68
N ILE A 121 -7.16 9.52 25.73
CA ILE A 121 -8.07 8.38 25.67
C ILE A 121 -9.50 8.85 25.40
N ALA A 122 -10.00 9.80 26.19
CA ALA A 122 -11.36 10.33 26.08
C ALA A 122 -11.63 11.02 24.72
N SER A 123 -10.59 11.46 24.02
CA SER A 123 -10.73 12.01 22.67
C SER A 123 -11.24 10.99 21.64
N GLY A 124 -11.13 9.69 21.92
CA GLY A 124 -11.50 8.60 21.00
C GLY A 124 -10.50 8.37 19.87
N TRP A 125 -9.42 9.16 19.81
CA TRP A 125 -8.45 9.10 18.72
C TRP A 125 -7.62 7.81 18.72
N PRO A 126 -7.15 7.37 17.53
CA PRO A 126 -6.03 6.44 17.44
C PRO A 126 -4.81 7.01 18.16
N VAL A 127 -4.44 6.42 19.30
CA VAL A 127 -3.25 6.80 20.07
C VAL A 127 -2.35 5.59 20.24
N VAL A 128 -1.07 5.73 19.91
CA VAL A 128 -0.05 4.69 20.09
C VAL A 128 1.02 5.19 21.06
N ALA A 129 1.18 4.57 22.22
CA ALA A 129 2.35 4.83 23.06
C ALA A 129 3.36 3.69 22.92
N ILE A 130 4.62 4.05 22.71
CA ILE A 130 5.75 3.12 22.60
C ILE A 130 6.72 3.40 23.74
N ARG A 131 7.13 2.33 24.42
CA ARG A 131 8.20 2.36 25.41
C ARG A 131 9.31 1.39 25.05
N THR A 132 10.54 1.84 25.21
CA THR A 132 11.77 1.06 25.07
C THR A 132 12.81 1.64 26.03
N ASP A 133 13.85 0.88 26.37
CA ASP A 133 14.93 1.44 27.17
C ASP A 133 15.63 2.58 26.40
N GLU A 134 16.05 3.62 27.12
CA GLU A 134 16.57 4.85 26.49
C GLU A 134 17.82 4.59 25.63
N GLU A 135 18.67 3.64 26.06
CA GLU A 135 19.84 3.18 25.33
C GLU A 135 19.48 2.69 23.91
N ASN A 136 18.32 2.05 23.73
CA ASN A 136 17.88 1.59 22.42
C ASN A 136 17.62 2.75 21.44
N LEU A 137 17.43 3.98 21.93
CA LEU A 137 17.26 5.17 21.10
C LEU A 137 18.56 5.95 20.95
N SER A 138 19.20 6.31 22.07
CA SER A 138 20.22 7.36 22.12
C SER A 138 21.65 6.88 22.37
N ASP A 139 21.85 5.60 22.71
CA ASP A 139 23.20 5.07 22.92
C ASP A 139 24.07 5.21 21.64
N PRO A 140 25.33 5.67 21.73
CA PRO A 140 26.18 5.87 20.56
C PRO A 140 26.49 4.60 19.76
N GLU A 141 26.53 3.43 20.41
CA GLU A 141 26.89 2.15 19.77
C GLU A 141 25.67 1.39 19.27
N ILE A 142 24.56 1.40 20.03
CA ILE A 142 23.38 0.58 19.73
C ILE A 142 22.12 1.40 19.43
N GLY A 143 22.08 2.68 19.78
CA GLY A 143 20.88 3.51 19.69
C GLY A 143 20.42 3.72 18.25
N ILE A 144 19.14 3.44 17.94
CA ILE A 144 18.59 3.55 16.58
C ILE A 144 18.45 4.99 16.09
N VAL A 145 18.40 5.97 17.00
CA VAL A 145 18.39 7.40 16.66
C VAL A 145 19.81 7.93 16.51
N ALA A 146 20.74 7.49 17.36
CA ALA A 146 22.17 7.79 17.23
C ALA A 146 22.79 7.19 15.95
N ASN A 147 22.30 6.03 15.51
CA ASN A 147 22.77 5.30 14.34
C ASN A 147 21.67 5.15 13.26
N PRO A 148 21.19 6.26 12.68
CA PRO A 148 19.99 6.27 11.83
C PRO A 148 20.19 5.55 10.49
N GLU A 149 21.44 5.34 10.07
CA GLU A 149 21.78 4.70 8.80
C GLU A 149 21.81 3.18 8.86
N GLU A 150 21.71 2.63 10.06
CA GLU A 150 21.92 1.23 10.30
C GLU A 150 20.69 0.35 10.03
N ARG A 151 20.93 -0.94 9.71
CA ARG A 151 19.93 -1.79 9.05
C ARG A 151 19.85 -3.23 9.56
N GLY A 152 18.69 -3.84 9.35
CA GLY A 152 18.45 -5.25 9.64
C GLY A 152 18.02 -5.49 11.08
N ILE A 153 18.08 -6.77 11.46
CA ILE A 153 17.60 -7.30 12.75
C ILE A 153 18.57 -7.03 13.92
N ALA A 154 19.81 -6.64 13.62
CA ALA A 154 20.75 -6.15 14.64
C ALA A 154 20.33 -4.79 15.20
N TRP A 155 19.64 -4.00 14.37
CA TRP A 155 19.16 -2.64 14.66
C TRP A 155 17.64 -2.60 14.83
N GLU A 156 17.12 -3.67 15.44
CA GLU A 156 15.74 -3.86 15.86
C GLU A 156 15.76 -4.16 17.35
N HIS A 157 15.20 -3.25 18.14
CA HIS A 157 15.26 -3.33 19.59
C HIS A 157 13.91 -3.65 20.20
N LEU A 158 13.94 -4.29 21.37
CA LEU A 158 12.73 -4.60 22.11
C LEU A 158 12.02 -3.30 22.49
N SER A 159 10.71 -3.28 22.31
CA SER A 159 9.82 -2.23 22.78
C SER A 159 8.49 -2.84 23.18
N SER A 160 7.69 -2.08 23.91
CA SER A 160 6.27 -2.37 24.11
C SER A 160 5.44 -1.25 23.53
N MET A 161 4.27 -1.60 23.00
CA MET A 161 3.29 -0.62 22.55
C MET A 161 1.92 -0.89 23.15
N VAL A 162 1.19 0.18 23.43
CA VAL A 162 -0.25 0.17 23.65
C VAL A 162 -0.93 1.01 22.57
N TYR A 163 -2.09 0.56 22.11
CA TYR A 163 -2.89 1.22 21.09
C TYR A 163 -4.32 1.40 21.59
N TYR A 164 -4.76 2.65 21.57
CA TYR A 164 -6.13 3.04 21.87
C TYR A 164 -6.84 3.50 20.60
N ARG A 165 -8.13 3.20 20.52
CA ARG A 165 -9.04 3.74 19.51
C ARG A 165 -10.45 3.72 20.10
N ASP A 166 -11.26 4.73 19.78
CA ASP A 166 -12.64 4.83 20.24
C ASP A 166 -12.75 4.85 21.79
N GLY A 167 -11.70 5.33 22.47
CA GLY A 167 -11.61 5.43 23.92
C GLY A 167 -11.23 4.14 24.64
N GLU A 168 -10.95 3.06 23.90
CA GLU A 168 -10.65 1.74 24.46
C GLU A 168 -9.22 1.30 24.13
N GLU A 169 -8.58 0.58 25.05
CA GLU A 169 -7.33 -0.15 24.76
C GLU A 169 -7.65 -1.31 23.82
N ARG A 170 -7.19 -1.22 22.56
CA ARG A 170 -7.46 -2.23 21.54
C ARG A 170 -6.35 -3.27 21.44
N LEU A 171 -5.11 -2.88 21.79
CA LEU A 171 -3.95 -3.75 21.73
C LEU A 171 -2.88 -3.31 22.73
N ALA A 172 -2.28 -4.28 23.43
CA ALA A 172 -1.08 -4.12 24.24
C ALA A 172 -0.13 -5.28 23.92
N THR A 173 1.06 -4.99 23.40
CA THR A 173 2.01 -6.03 22.99
C THR A 173 3.44 -5.53 22.95
N GLY A 174 4.40 -6.42 23.17
CA GLY A 174 5.78 -6.19 22.76
C GLY A 174 5.93 -6.18 21.23
N ALA A 175 6.89 -5.41 20.74
CA ALA A 175 7.23 -5.24 19.33
C ALA A 175 8.72 -4.90 19.15
N GLY A 176 9.26 -5.19 17.97
CA GLY A 176 10.57 -4.70 17.55
C GLY A 176 10.47 -3.27 17.05
N LEU A 177 11.27 -2.35 17.59
CA LEU A 177 11.31 -0.94 17.21
C LEU A 177 12.48 -0.66 16.29
N ARG A 178 12.23 0.09 15.21
CA ARG A 178 13.26 0.62 14.31
C ARG A 178 12.94 2.02 13.85
N ILE A 179 13.97 2.79 13.58
CA ILE A 179 13.80 4.07 12.91
C ILE A 179 13.31 3.90 11.45
N HIS A 180 12.49 4.85 11.00
CA HIS A 180 11.89 4.88 9.67
C HIS A 180 12.19 6.18 8.94
N GLY A 181 12.20 6.11 7.61
CA GLY A 181 12.40 7.27 6.73
C GLY A 181 13.55 7.04 5.76
N GLY A 182 13.98 8.12 5.12
CA GLY A 182 15.23 8.25 4.37
C GLY A 182 16.13 9.25 5.10
N GLY A 183 16.14 10.50 4.62
CA GLY A 183 16.86 11.61 5.26
C GLY A 183 16.30 12.02 6.62
N SER A 184 15.00 11.81 6.88
CA SER A 184 14.36 12.21 8.15
C SER A 184 14.65 11.30 9.34
N ARG A 185 15.45 10.24 9.14
CA ARG A 185 15.85 9.37 10.26
C ARG A 185 16.69 10.14 11.28
N LYS A 186 17.52 11.09 10.84
CA LYS A 186 18.32 11.93 11.74
C LYS A 186 17.47 12.79 12.70
N ASP A 187 16.19 13.01 12.37
CA ASP A 187 15.30 13.82 13.18
C ASP A 187 14.65 12.99 14.32
N GLY A 188 14.72 11.65 14.26
CA GLY A 188 14.13 10.78 15.29
C GLY A 188 12.59 10.80 15.36
N ILE A 189 11.93 11.14 14.25
CA ILE A 189 10.48 11.45 14.22
C ILE A 189 9.61 10.41 13.49
N SER A 190 10.12 9.23 13.17
CA SER A 190 9.33 8.20 12.49
C SER A 190 9.88 6.82 12.78
N PHE A 191 8.99 5.88 13.06
CA PHE A 191 9.35 4.55 13.52
C PHE A 191 8.58 3.46 12.76
N ARG A 192 9.15 2.26 12.77
CA ARG A 192 8.51 1.02 12.33
C ARG A 192 8.43 0.09 13.52
N LEU A 193 7.26 -0.50 13.69
CA LEU A 193 7.05 -1.60 14.64
C LEU A 193 7.02 -2.92 13.88
N TYR A 194 7.68 -3.94 14.42
CA TYR A 194 7.73 -5.30 13.91
C TYR A 194 7.07 -6.23 14.91
N PHE A 195 5.97 -6.86 14.52
CA PHE A 195 5.24 -7.80 15.37
C PHE A 195 5.82 -9.19 15.20
N ARG A 196 6.43 -9.72 16.26
CA ARG A 196 7.10 -11.03 16.28
C ARG A 196 6.77 -11.78 17.56
N ASN A 197 6.64 -13.10 17.47
CA ASN A 197 6.42 -13.97 18.63
C ASN A 197 7.52 -13.84 19.71
N SER A 198 8.73 -13.44 19.31
CA SER A 198 9.86 -13.19 20.23
C SER A 198 9.71 -11.92 21.08
N TYR A 199 8.79 -11.03 20.69
CA TYR A 199 8.49 -9.79 21.41
C TYR A 199 7.09 -9.78 22.01
N GLY A 200 6.10 -10.39 21.35
CA GLY A 200 4.73 -10.40 21.81
C GLY A 200 3.77 -11.00 20.78
N GLN A 201 2.56 -10.46 20.73
CA GLN A 201 1.51 -10.91 19.83
C GLN A 201 1.93 -10.75 18.36
N SER A 202 1.82 -11.83 17.58
CA SER A 202 2.06 -11.81 16.14
C SER A 202 1.42 -13.02 15.45
N PRO A 203 0.86 -12.85 14.24
CA PRO A 203 0.64 -11.58 13.56
C PRO A 203 -0.54 -10.79 14.20
N ILE A 204 -0.67 -9.51 13.88
CA ILE A 204 -1.79 -8.68 14.35
C ILE A 204 -2.86 -8.62 13.24
N PRO A 205 -4.16 -8.83 13.51
CA PRO A 205 -5.21 -8.58 12.52
C PRO A 205 -5.10 -7.17 11.89
N ALA A 206 -5.32 -7.04 10.58
CA ALA A 206 -5.13 -5.76 9.89
C ALA A 206 -6.18 -4.71 10.28
N ASP A 207 -7.41 -5.16 10.48
CA ASP A 207 -8.57 -4.40 10.97
C ASP A 207 -8.36 -3.78 12.36
N MET A 208 -7.43 -4.33 13.15
CA MET A 208 -6.96 -3.75 14.40
C MET A 208 -6.56 -2.28 14.21
N PHE A 209 -5.76 -1.99 13.18
CA PHE A 209 -5.28 -0.64 12.90
C PHE A 209 -6.06 0.07 11.79
N PHE A 210 -6.58 -0.69 10.82
CA PHE A 210 -7.22 -0.15 9.62
C PHE A 210 -8.61 -0.75 9.48
N PRO A 211 -9.67 -0.12 10.03
CA PRO A 211 -11.03 -0.66 10.00
C PRO A 211 -11.44 -1.19 8.61
N GLY A 212 -11.89 -2.43 8.55
CA GLY A 212 -12.28 -3.11 7.30
C GLY A 212 -11.14 -3.76 6.50
N ALA A 213 -9.88 -3.61 6.91
CA ALA A 213 -8.77 -4.28 6.24
C ALA A 213 -8.69 -5.77 6.59
N GLU A 214 -8.55 -6.62 5.58
CA GLU A 214 -8.49 -8.08 5.76
C GLU A 214 -7.07 -8.60 6.08
N GLY A 215 -7.03 -9.80 6.65
CA GLY A 215 -5.80 -10.55 6.92
C GLY A 215 -5.02 -10.02 8.11
N SER A 216 -3.70 -10.25 8.13
CA SER A 216 -2.85 -9.91 9.27
C SER A 216 -1.54 -9.20 8.90
N LEU A 217 -1.08 -8.32 9.77
CA LEU A 217 0.11 -7.49 9.67
C LEU A 217 1.24 -8.06 10.52
N LYS A 218 2.46 -7.92 9.99
CA LYS A 218 3.70 -8.14 10.76
C LYS A 218 4.47 -6.86 11.06
N ARG A 219 3.98 -5.73 10.56
CA ARG A 219 4.59 -4.42 10.76
C ARG A 219 3.64 -3.29 10.42
N ILE A 220 3.87 -2.16 11.06
CA ILE A 220 3.26 -0.86 10.73
C ILE A 220 4.35 0.21 10.73
N VAL A 221 4.03 1.37 10.15
CA VAL A 221 4.86 2.56 10.20
C VAL A 221 4.10 3.65 10.93
N LEU A 222 4.79 4.33 11.85
CA LEU A 222 4.32 5.55 12.49
C LEU A 222 5.18 6.69 11.95
N ARG A 223 4.56 7.67 11.31
CA ARG A 223 5.26 8.81 10.73
C ARG A 223 4.67 10.11 11.23
N LYS A 224 5.50 10.97 11.82
CA LYS A 224 5.13 12.34 12.14
C LYS A 224 4.84 13.14 10.86
N GLU A 225 3.80 13.96 10.92
CA GLU A 225 3.54 15.00 9.91
C GLU A 225 4.58 16.12 10.05
N LYS A 226 5.31 16.40 8.96
CA LYS A 226 6.42 17.37 8.96
C LYS A 226 5.96 18.78 8.65
N THR A 227 4.84 18.91 7.93
CA THR A 227 4.31 20.21 7.51
C THR A 227 3.14 20.58 8.43
N PRO A 228 3.37 21.41 9.46
CA PRO A 228 2.33 21.74 10.43
C PRO A 228 1.26 22.70 9.89
N ARG A 229 1.48 23.32 8.71
CA ARG A 229 0.52 24.21 8.05
C ARG A 229 0.57 24.02 6.53
N PRO A 230 -0.52 23.62 5.86
CA PRO A 230 -1.85 23.46 6.42
C PRO A 230 -2.07 22.17 7.20
N GLY A 231 -1.06 21.32 7.45
CA GLY A 231 -1.26 20.06 8.19
C GLY A 231 -1.82 18.93 7.33
N PHE A 232 -1.67 17.68 7.80
CA PHE A 232 -2.20 16.45 7.16
C PHE A 232 -1.81 16.25 5.68
N VAL A 233 -0.77 16.92 5.19
CA VAL A 233 -0.43 16.99 3.76
C VAL A 233 -0.20 15.63 3.13
N CYS A 234 0.44 14.71 3.86
CA CYS A 234 0.73 13.37 3.34
C CYS A 234 -0.54 12.53 3.22
N MET A 235 -1.42 12.61 4.23
CA MET A 235 -2.68 11.85 4.28
C MET A 235 -3.69 12.36 3.26
N LEU A 236 -3.89 13.68 3.19
CA LEU A 236 -4.71 14.31 2.15
C LEU A 236 -4.16 14.02 0.75
N GLY A 237 -2.83 13.99 0.60
CA GLY A 237 -2.18 13.56 -0.63
C GLY A 237 -2.54 12.11 -1.00
N PHE A 238 -2.58 11.18 -0.05
CA PHE A 238 -3.02 9.81 -0.32
C PHE A 238 -4.49 9.73 -0.70
N ASP A 239 -5.38 10.48 -0.05
CA ASP A 239 -6.80 10.52 -0.44
C ASP A 239 -6.99 10.99 -1.89
N VAL A 240 -6.28 12.04 -2.29
CA VAL A 240 -6.29 12.56 -3.67
C VAL A 240 -5.74 11.51 -4.64
N MET A 241 -4.58 10.92 -4.33
CA MET A 241 -3.95 9.88 -5.18
C MET A 241 -4.87 8.65 -5.36
N ALA A 242 -5.51 8.19 -4.29
CA ALA A 242 -6.43 7.05 -4.33
C ALA A 242 -7.63 7.33 -5.25
N ARG A 243 -8.25 8.51 -5.14
CA ARG A 243 -9.37 8.91 -6.00
C ARG A 243 -9.00 9.03 -7.47
N LEU A 244 -7.80 9.52 -7.75
CA LEU A 244 -7.26 9.61 -9.11
C LEU A 244 -6.96 8.23 -9.71
N GLY A 245 -6.83 7.19 -8.88
CA GLY A 245 -6.67 5.80 -9.32
C GLY A 245 -5.29 5.20 -9.04
N ALA A 246 -4.46 5.85 -8.21
CA ALA A 246 -3.22 5.24 -7.72
C ALA A 246 -3.51 4.32 -6.53
N GLN A 247 -2.67 3.30 -6.34
CA GLN A 247 -2.72 2.51 -5.11
C GLN A 247 -2.03 3.28 -3.99
N VAL A 248 -2.60 3.24 -2.79
CA VAL A 248 -2.05 3.87 -1.58
C VAL A 248 -1.94 2.83 -0.45
N PRO A 249 -1.04 3.02 0.53
CA PRO A 249 -1.09 2.23 1.76
C PRO A 249 -2.42 2.45 2.49
N HIS A 250 -2.89 1.47 3.27
CA HIS A 250 -3.88 1.79 4.29
C HIS A 250 -3.23 2.71 5.31
N PHE A 251 -3.96 3.73 5.76
CA PHE A 251 -3.50 4.64 6.78
C PHE A 251 -4.66 5.10 7.65
N VAL A 252 -4.35 5.44 8.89
CA VAL A 252 -5.22 6.21 9.77
C VAL A 252 -4.39 7.34 10.38
N PRO A 253 -4.96 8.52 10.57
CA PRO A 253 -4.34 9.54 11.40
C PRO A 253 -4.24 9.05 12.85
N ALA A 254 -3.13 9.35 13.51
CA ALA A 254 -2.88 8.91 14.88
C ALA A 254 -1.99 9.90 15.62
N ILE A 255 -2.10 9.92 16.94
CA ILE A 255 -1.05 10.48 17.81
C ILE A 255 -0.17 9.32 18.24
N TYR A 256 1.15 9.53 18.28
CA TYR A 256 2.00 8.56 18.95
C TYR A 256 3.05 9.19 19.85
N LEU A 257 3.39 8.44 20.89
CA LEU A 257 4.38 8.78 21.89
C LEU A 257 5.52 7.76 21.83
N VAL A 258 6.74 8.22 22.04
CA VAL A 258 7.92 7.36 22.24
C VAL A 258 8.61 7.81 23.50
N ASN A 259 8.74 6.93 24.48
CA ASN A 259 9.32 7.22 25.80
C ASN A 259 8.70 8.47 26.45
N GLY A 260 7.37 8.55 26.49
CA GLY A 260 6.61 9.70 27.02
C GLY A 260 6.62 10.95 26.14
N LYS A 261 7.47 11.03 25.11
CA LYS A 261 7.50 12.18 24.19
C LYS A 261 6.44 12.01 23.10
N GLU A 262 5.45 12.89 23.12
CA GLU A 262 4.45 12.99 22.06
C GLU A 262 5.08 13.56 20.77
N MET A 263 4.81 12.91 19.64
CA MET A 263 5.34 13.33 18.34
C MET A 263 4.43 14.34 17.62
N GLY A 264 3.20 14.53 18.09
CA GLY A 264 2.15 15.35 17.44
C GLY A 264 1.35 14.56 16.40
N ILE A 265 0.65 15.27 15.50
CA ILE A 265 -0.07 14.60 14.40
C ILE A 265 0.88 13.72 13.63
N SER A 266 0.42 12.50 13.47
CA SER A 266 1.13 11.48 12.75
C SER A 266 0.15 10.66 11.94
N LEU A 267 0.70 9.84 11.07
CA LEU A 267 -0.03 8.81 10.37
C LEU A 267 0.49 7.44 10.84
N LEU A 268 -0.43 6.56 11.17
CA LEU A 268 -0.20 5.13 11.26
C LEU A 268 -0.51 4.59 9.87
N CYS A 269 0.47 3.98 9.19
CA CYS A 269 0.24 3.41 7.87
C CYS A 269 0.87 2.03 7.68
N GLU A 270 0.28 1.30 6.74
CA GLU A 270 0.80 0.04 6.29
C GLU A 270 2.15 0.22 5.57
N HIS A 271 3.14 -0.60 5.92
CA HIS A 271 4.43 -0.59 5.23
C HIS A 271 4.32 -1.28 3.85
N ILE A 272 4.74 -0.60 2.79
CA ILE A 272 4.90 -1.22 1.46
C ILE A 272 5.96 -2.32 1.55
N SER A 273 5.50 -3.58 1.56
CA SER A 273 6.33 -4.76 1.73
C SER A 273 5.78 -5.96 0.97
N VAL A 274 6.66 -6.88 0.58
CA VAL A 274 6.30 -8.14 -0.09
C VAL A 274 5.29 -8.93 0.74
N LYS A 275 5.47 -9.00 2.07
CA LYS A 275 4.52 -9.71 2.96
C LYS A 275 3.14 -9.04 2.99
N GLY A 276 3.09 -7.71 3.01
CA GLY A 276 1.83 -6.96 2.93
C GLY A 276 1.10 -7.21 1.62
N TRP A 277 1.83 -7.21 0.50
CA TRP A 277 1.26 -7.47 -0.82
C TRP A 277 0.84 -8.92 -1.05
N HIS A 278 1.58 -9.89 -0.52
CA HIS A 278 1.13 -11.29 -0.50
C HIS A 278 -0.21 -11.40 0.22
N ARG A 279 -0.38 -10.74 1.37
CA ARG A 279 -1.68 -10.70 2.04
C ARG A 279 -2.76 -10.03 1.19
N LYS A 280 -2.49 -8.86 0.60
CA LYS A 280 -3.49 -8.12 -0.20
C LYS A 280 -3.94 -8.87 -1.46
N LEU A 281 -3.04 -9.62 -2.10
CA LEU A 281 -3.33 -10.37 -3.32
C LEU A 281 -3.74 -11.83 -3.05
N GLY A 282 -3.50 -12.35 -1.85
CA GLY A 282 -3.74 -13.76 -1.51
C GLY A 282 -2.73 -14.75 -2.12
N HIS A 283 -1.70 -14.29 -2.84
CA HIS A 283 -0.68 -15.14 -3.45
C HIS A 283 0.70 -14.47 -3.52
N GLY A 284 1.76 -15.26 -3.73
CA GLY A 284 3.14 -14.79 -3.87
C GLY A 284 3.62 -14.53 -5.31
N ASN A 285 2.79 -14.79 -6.33
CA ASN A 285 3.18 -14.64 -7.74
C ASN A 285 3.06 -13.19 -8.25
N PHE A 286 3.92 -12.30 -7.73
CA PHE A 286 4.00 -10.91 -8.16
C PHE A 286 5.45 -10.38 -8.03
N LEU A 287 5.72 -9.22 -8.64
CA LEU A 287 6.95 -8.45 -8.42
C LEU A 287 6.60 -7.14 -7.69
N LEU A 288 7.43 -6.74 -6.73
CA LEU A 288 7.27 -5.46 -6.03
C LEU A 288 8.58 -4.68 -6.05
N TYR A 289 8.67 -3.68 -6.92
CA TYR A 289 9.82 -2.79 -6.96
C TYR A 289 9.57 -1.56 -6.10
N ASN A 290 10.31 -1.40 -5.00
CA ASN A 290 10.31 -0.19 -4.19
C ASN A 290 11.31 0.82 -4.73
N ILE A 291 10.87 2.04 -4.97
CA ILE A 291 11.74 3.15 -5.39
C ILE A 291 12.66 3.52 -4.23
N ARG A 292 13.93 3.84 -4.55
CA ARG A 292 14.98 4.25 -3.59
C ARG A 292 15.23 3.22 -2.46
N LYS A 293 14.98 1.94 -2.74
CA LYS A 293 15.36 0.82 -1.85
C LYS A 293 16.12 -0.26 -2.63
N SER A 294 16.82 -1.12 -1.90
CA SER A 294 17.33 -2.38 -2.43
C SER A 294 16.15 -3.30 -2.74
N ASN A 295 16.10 -3.82 -3.97
CA ASN A 295 15.09 -4.76 -4.46
C ASN A 295 15.75 -6.10 -4.80
N GLU A 296 14.96 -7.16 -4.91
CA GLU A 296 15.48 -8.44 -5.39
C GLU A 296 15.96 -8.31 -6.85
N ARG A 297 16.95 -9.13 -7.23
CA ARG A 297 17.53 -9.09 -8.58
C ARG A 297 16.47 -9.23 -9.69
N LYS A 298 15.44 -10.05 -9.45
CA LYS A 298 14.32 -10.28 -10.39
C LYS A 298 13.45 -9.04 -10.58
N GLU A 299 13.17 -8.31 -9.50
CA GLU A 299 12.34 -7.09 -9.52
C GLU A 299 13.10 -5.96 -10.19
N PHE A 300 14.39 -5.82 -9.86
CA PHE A 300 15.28 -4.87 -10.51
C PHE A 300 15.41 -5.16 -12.01
N ALA A 301 15.66 -6.41 -12.40
CA ALA A 301 15.78 -6.79 -13.79
C ALA A 301 14.49 -6.52 -14.59
N ALA A 302 13.32 -6.82 -14.01
CA ALA A 302 12.04 -6.60 -14.67
C ALA A 302 11.72 -5.11 -14.87
N LEU A 303 11.94 -4.26 -13.86
CA LEU A 303 11.74 -2.82 -14.05
C LEU A 303 12.81 -2.21 -14.97
N ARG A 304 14.05 -2.73 -14.93
CA ARG A 304 15.12 -2.30 -15.84
C ARG A 304 14.81 -2.68 -17.28
N GLU A 305 14.19 -3.84 -17.52
CA GLU A 305 13.67 -4.22 -18.85
C GLU A 305 12.64 -3.20 -19.33
N LEU A 306 11.65 -2.83 -18.52
CA LEU A 306 10.67 -1.80 -18.88
C LEU A 306 11.36 -0.47 -19.25
N TYR A 307 12.35 -0.05 -18.46
CA TYR A 307 13.11 1.17 -18.73
C TYR A 307 13.88 1.10 -20.05
N LEU A 308 14.58 -0.01 -20.29
CA LEU A 308 15.34 -0.21 -21.53
C LEU A 308 14.42 -0.30 -22.74
N TRP A 309 13.30 -1.01 -22.62
CA TRP A 309 12.25 -1.05 -23.63
C TRP A 309 11.75 0.36 -23.93
N ALA A 310 11.36 1.13 -22.92
CA ALA A 310 10.89 2.52 -23.09
C ALA A 310 11.95 3.43 -23.72
N ARG A 311 13.24 3.14 -23.55
CA ARG A 311 14.35 3.91 -24.13
C ARG A 311 14.72 3.49 -25.54
N LEU A 312 14.66 2.19 -25.84
CA LEU A 312 15.19 1.61 -27.09
C LEU A 312 14.12 1.36 -28.15
N MET A 313 12.84 1.31 -27.76
CA MET A 313 11.74 1.13 -28.71
C MET A 313 11.71 2.28 -29.73
N PRO A 314 11.72 1.99 -31.04
CA PRO A 314 11.59 3.01 -32.08
C PRO A 314 10.32 3.85 -31.93
N ALA A 315 10.38 5.11 -32.35
CA ALA A 315 9.21 5.95 -32.46
C ALA A 315 8.38 5.58 -33.71
N PRO A 316 7.04 5.72 -33.68
CA PRO A 316 6.24 6.18 -32.54
C PRO A 316 5.90 5.07 -31.54
N LEU A 317 5.94 5.40 -30.25
CA LEU A 317 5.36 4.60 -29.18
C LEU A 317 3.85 4.82 -29.14
N THR A 318 3.08 3.73 -29.23
CA THR A 318 1.61 3.78 -29.17
C THR A 318 1.07 3.58 -27.76
N MET A 319 -0.13 4.11 -27.50
CA MET A 319 -0.80 3.92 -26.20
C MET A 319 -0.99 2.44 -25.87
N ARG A 320 -1.41 1.62 -26.86
CA ARG A 320 -1.62 0.18 -26.69
C ARG A 320 -0.35 -0.58 -26.31
N GLN A 321 0.82 -0.19 -26.83
CA GLN A 321 2.09 -0.84 -26.50
C GLN A 321 2.48 -0.61 -25.03
N VAL A 322 2.26 0.60 -24.53
CA VAL A 322 2.54 0.95 -23.13
C VAL A 322 1.52 0.32 -22.21
N GLU A 323 0.25 0.33 -22.59
CA GLU A 323 -0.83 -0.22 -21.76
C GLU A 323 -0.66 -1.72 -21.45
N ARG A 324 -0.07 -2.50 -22.37
CA ARG A 324 0.31 -3.91 -22.11
C ARG A 324 1.41 -4.10 -21.06
N ARG A 325 2.03 -3.03 -20.59
CA ARG A 325 3.19 -3.06 -19.66
C ARG A 325 2.97 -2.22 -18.42
N MET A 326 2.22 -1.15 -18.52
CA MET A 326 1.98 -0.19 -17.45
C MET A 326 0.49 0.17 -17.44
N ASP A 327 -0.12 0.08 -16.27
CA ASP A 327 -1.47 0.58 -16.06
C ASP A 327 -1.46 2.11 -16.20
N LEU A 328 -2.03 2.61 -17.31
CA LEU A 328 -1.99 4.03 -17.66
C LEU A 328 -2.73 4.89 -16.65
N ARG A 329 -3.82 4.37 -16.06
CA ARG A 329 -4.62 5.12 -15.07
C ARG A 329 -3.81 5.37 -13.80
N SER A 330 -3.19 4.34 -13.23
CA SER A 330 -2.33 4.47 -12.04
C SER A 330 -1.08 5.31 -12.31
N MET A 331 -0.52 5.21 -13.52
CA MET A 331 0.63 6.01 -13.94
C MET A 331 0.26 7.50 -13.97
N CYS A 332 -0.84 7.84 -14.65
CA CYS A 332 -1.35 9.20 -14.73
C CYS A 332 -1.86 9.70 -13.38
N ALA A 333 -2.37 8.83 -12.51
CA ALA A 333 -2.74 9.19 -11.13
C ALA A 333 -1.56 9.70 -10.32
N ILE A 334 -0.41 9.01 -10.36
CA ILE A 334 0.81 9.52 -9.68
C ILE A 334 1.28 10.82 -10.34
N ILE A 335 1.42 10.85 -11.66
CA ILE A 335 2.00 12.00 -12.35
C ILE A 335 1.12 13.24 -12.18
N PHE A 336 -0.16 13.14 -12.57
CA PHE A 336 -1.10 14.24 -12.46
C PHE A 336 -1.40 14.57 -11.00
N GLY A 337 -1.53 13.59 -10.12
CA GLY A 337 -1.75 13.82 -8.70
C GLY A 337 -0.61 14.61 -8.07
N SER A 338 0.65 14.32 -8.43
CA SER A 338 1.79 15.11 -7.96
C SER A 338 1.82 16.52 -8.52
N VAL A 339 1.44 16.73 -9.79
CA VAL A 339 1.26 18.07 -10.36
C VAL A 339 0.15 18.82 -9.63
N TYR A 340 -1.01 18.19 -9.45
CA TYR A 340 -2.17 18.78 -8.77
C TYR A 340 -1.84 19.16 -7.32
N LEU A 341 -1.17 18.28 -6.57
CA LEU A 341 -0.76 18.49 -5.18
C LEU A 341 0.47 19.40 -5.04
N GLY A 342 1.15 19.73 -6.14
CA GLY A 342 2.38 20.51 -6.10
C GLY A 342 3.55 19.78 -5.41
N ALA A 343 3.64 18.46 -5.55
CA ALA A 343 4.67 17.65 -4.92
C ALA A 343 5.98 17.67 -5.75
N ASN A 344 7.05 18.23 -5.19
CA ASN A 344 8.34 18.35 -5.88
C ASN A 344 9.17 17.04 -5.88
N ASP A 345 9.14 16.29 -4.77
CA ASP A 345 9.81 14.99 -4.66
C ASP A 345 8.85 13.84 -4.98
N TRP A 346 8.25 13.89 -6.17
CA TRP A 346 7.14 13.01 -6.55
C TRP A 346 7.53 11.58 -6.95
N ASP A 347 8.79 11.33 -7.36
CA ASP A 347 9.22 9.99 -7.78
C ASP A 347 9.55 9.11 -6.56
N GLN A 348 8.47 8.69 -5.91
CA GLN A 348 8.46 7.91 -4.68
C GLN A 348 7.51 6.72 -4.81
N GLY A 349 7.55 5.82 -3.82
CA GLY A 349 6.64 4.68 -3.73
C GLY A 349 7.16 3.41 -4.38
N ALA A 350 6.28 2.70 -5.08
CA ALA A 350 6.60 1.38 -5.62
C ALA A 350 5.84 1.07 -6.91
N PHE A 351 6.32 0.07 -7.62
CA PHE A 351 5.63 -0.57 -8.74
C PHE A 351 5.29 -2.01 -8.35
N LEU A 352 4.06 -2.43 -8.67
CA LEU A 352 3.56 -3.78 -8.45
C LEU A 352 3.25 -4.42 -9.81
N LEU A 353 3.71 -5.65 -10.05
CA LEU A 353 3.33 -6.46 -11.21
C LEU A 353 2.72 -7.77 -10.71
N ASP A 354 1.39 -7.85 -10.70
CA ASP A 354 0.69 -9.10 -10.39
C ASP A 354 0.71 -10.02 -11.62
N LYS A 355 1.43 -11.14 -11.49
CA LYS A 355 1.66 -12.07 -12.59
C LYS A 355 0.54 -13.11 -12.76
N THR A 356 -0.50 -13.04 -11.91
CA THR A 356 -1.68 -13.91 -12.04
C THR A 356 -2.75 -13.30 -12.95
N GLN A 357 -2.67 -12.00 -13.21
CA GLN A 357 -3.58 -11.31 -14.12
C GLN A 357 -3.42 -11.84 -15.56
N PRO A 358 -4.50 -11.91 -16.36
CA PRO A 358 -4.42 -12.38 -17.75
C PRO A 358 -3.47 -11.54 -18.63
N ASP A 359 -3.37 -10.24 -18.33
CA ASP A 359 -2.45 -9.29 -18.97
C ASP A 359 -1.71 -8.53 -17.86
N PRO A 360 -0.60 -9.06 -17.31
CA PRO A 360 0.12 -8.44 -16.21
C PRO A 360 0.70 -7.08 -16.59
N ARG A 361 0.35 -6.04 -15.83
CA ARG A 361 0.82 -4.67 -16.03
C ARG A 361 1.44 -4.16 -14.74
N TRP A 362 2.45 -3.30 -14.86
CA TRP A 362 2.96 -2.54 -13.73
C TRP A 362 1.89 -1.54 -13.26
N THR A 363 1.55 -1.59 -11.98
CA THR A 363 0.67 -0.64 -11.31
C THR A 363 1.49 0.22 -10.35
N ASN A 364 1.14 1.50 -10.25
CA ASN A 364 1.85 2.46 -9.43
C ASN A 364 1.26 2.56 -8.02
N ILE A 365 2.14 2.59 -7.02
CA ILE A 365 1.80 2.78 -5.61
C ILE A 365 2.39 4.11 -5.13
N ALA A 366 1.54 5.01 -4.62
CA ALA A 366 1.96 6.27 -4.04
C ALA A 366 2.58 6.05 -2.65
N TRP A 367 3.58 6.86 -2.32
CA TRP A 367 4.22 6.91 -1.02
C TRP A 367 4.91 8.26 -0.87
N ASP A 368 5.18 8.67 0.37
CA ASP A 368 6.03 9.81 0.69
C ASP A 368 5.56 11.14 0.09
N LEU A 369 4.33 11.54 0.43
CA LEU A 369 3.73 12.80 -0.03
C LEU A 369 3.92 13.93 0.99
N ASP A 370 4.99 13.90 1.78
CA ASP A 370 5.25 14.91 2.80
C ASP A 370 5.61 16.29 2.22
N GLN A 371 5.99 16.35 0.94
CA GLN A 371 6.17 17.59 0.19
C GLN A 371 4.94 18.06 -0.60
N ALA A 372 3.79 17.38 -0.48
CA ALA A 372 2.55 17.91 -1.04
C ALA A 372 2.25 19.27 -0.39
N PHE A 373 1.71 20.22 -1.17
CA PHE A 373 1.30 21.56 -0.74
C PHE A 373 2.41 22.52 -0.26
N GLN A 374 3.64 22.06 0.02
CA GLN A 374 4.70 22.88 0.66
C GLN A 374 5.08 24.17 -0.09
N HIS A 375 4.85 24.22 -1.41
CA HIS A 375 5.10 25.41 -2.24
C HIS A 375 3.88 25.88 -3.02
N LEU A 376 2.71 25.33 -2.68
CA LEU A 376 1.48 25.57 -3.40
C LEU A 376 0.77 26.82 -2.87
N SER A 377 1.40 27.98 -3.03
CA SER A 377 0.77 29.27 -2.70
C SER A 377 0.32 30.00 -3.96
N PRO A 378 -0.95 30.44 -4.06
CA PRO A 378 -1.42 31.29 -5.15
C PRO A 378 -0.67 32.62 -5.26
N THR A 379 0.00 33.06 -4.19
CA THR A 379 0.79 34.30 -4.15
C THR A 379 2.29 34.07 -4.36
N ALA A 380 2.77 32.82 -4.39
CA ALA A 380 4.18 32.55 -4.66
C ALA A 380 4.57 32.98 -6.09
N PRO A 381 5.84 33.37 -6.34
CA PRO A 381 6.34 33.63 -7.69
C PRO A 381 6.13 32.41 -8.61
N LEU A 382 5.77 32.65 -9.87
CA LEU A 382 5.42 31.58 -10.83
C LEU A 382 6.56 30.56 -10.97
N GLU A 383 7.81 31.00 -10.86
CA GLU A 383 9.02 30.17 -10.96
C GLU A 383 9.15 29.18 -9.80
N ARG A 384 8.57 29.49 -8.64
CA ARG A 384 8.59 28.65 -7.43
C ARG A 384 7.34 27.78 -7.28
N ARG A 385 6.27 28.04 -8.04
CA ARG A 385 5.03 27.25 -7.98
C ARG A 385 5.25 25.84 -8.53
N PRO A 386 4.99 24.79 -7.75
CA PRO A 386 5.11 23.41 -8.21
C PRO A 386 4.03 23.07 -9.24
N GLY A 387 4.33 22.18 -10.20
CA GLY A 387 3.46 21.88 -11.34
C GLY A 387 4.17 21.05 -12.41
N TRP A 388 3.69 21.09 -13.66
CA TRP A 388 4.25 20.30 -14.76
C TRP A 388 5.75 20.50 -14.96
N LYS A 389 6.25 21.74 -14.91
CA LYS A 389 7.69 22.03 -15.05
C LYS A 389 8.62 21.26 -14.08
N PHE A 390 8.14 20.84 -12.90
CA PHE A 390 8.91 20.03 -11.94
C PHE A 390 8.69 18.52 -12.13
N ALA A 391 7.58 18.15 -12.77
CA ALA A 391 7.25 16.77 -13.07
C ALA A 391 8.01 16.26 -14.30
N MET A 392 8.20 17.12 -15.32
CA MET A 392 8.74 16.78 -16.65
C MET A 392 10.25 16.48 -16.68
N ASP A 393 10.75 15.63 -15.79
CA ASP A 393 12.11 15.08 -15.83
C ASP A 393 12.08 13.62 -16.31
N GLU A 394 12.39 13.43 -17.60
CA GLU A 394 12.42 12.12 -18.26
C GLU A 394 13.55 11.20 -17.74
N ALA A 395 14.61 11.77 -17.17
CA ALA A 395 15.73 11.01 -16.62
C ALA A 395 15.40 10.47 -15.23
N LYS A 396 14.54 11.18 -14.47
CA LYS A 396 14.19 10.87 -13.09
C LYS A 396 13.40 9.57 -12.95
N ALA A 397 12.42 9.29 -13.84
CA ALA A 397 11.49 8.18 -13.64
C ALA A 397 11.03 7.50 -14.94
N VAL A 398 10.95 6.16 -14.94
CA VAL A 398 10.45 5.37 -16.08
C VAL A 398 9.00 5.73 -16.46
N ARG A 399 8.14 6.02 -15.47
CA ARG A 399 6.76 6.46 -15.70
C ARG A 399 6.68 7.82 -16.41
N MET A 400 7.54 8.78 -16.07
CA MET A 400 7.57 10.08 -16.76
C MET A 400 8.13 9.94 -18.17
N ARG A 401 9.14 9.07 -18.35
CA ARG A 401 9.63 8.72 -19.70
C ARG A 401 8.52 8.18 -20.60
N LEU A 402 7.76 7.21 -20.11
CA LEU A 402 6.62 6.67 -20.85
C LEU A 402 5.58 7.74 -21.14
N PHE A 403 5.22 8.55 -20.14
CA PHE A 403 4.27 9.65 -20.28
C PHE A 403 4.70 10.65 -21.38
N LEU A 404 5.93 11.16 -21.33
CA LEU A 404 6.41 12.17 -22.28
C LEU A 404 6.57 11.60 -23.69
N ARG A 405 6.99 10.33 -23.82
CA ARG A 405 7.01 9.65 -25.12
C ARG A 405 5.61 9.52 -25.70
N LEU A 406 4.64 9.04 -24.91
CA LEU A 406 3.25 8.94 -25.36
C LEU A 406 2.67 10.32 -25.70
N TRP A 407 2.94 11.34 -24.89
CA TRP A 407 2.50 12.71 -25.16
C TRP A 407 3.00 13.24 -26.51
N LYS A 408 4.26 12.98 -26.83
CA LYS A 408 4.89 13.40 -28.09
C LYS A 408 4.43 12.56 -29.28
N GLU A 409 4.34 11.24 -29.11
CA GLU A 409 4.29 10.26 -30.20
C GLU A 409 2.89 9.67 -30.46
N ALA A 410 1.95 9.73 -29.49
CA ALA A 410 0.64 9.08 -29.56
C ALA A 410 -0.52 10.09 -29.42
N PRO A 411 -1.15 10.53 -30.53
CA PRO A 411 -2.32 11.42 -30.49
C PRO A 411 -3.47 10.87 -29.64
N GLU A 412 -3.71 9.56 -29.69
CA GLU A 412 -4.75 8.89 -28.92
C GLU A 412 -4.52 9.02 -27.40
N PHE A 413 -3.27 8.98 -26.96
CA PHE A 413 -2.92 9.19 -25.56
C PHE A 413 -3.17 10.64 -25.13
N ARG A 414 -2.87 11.62 -25.98
CA ARG A 414 -3.15 13.04 -25.67
C ARG A 414 -4.64 13.26 -25.43
N THR A 415 -5.49 12.76 -26.33
CA THR A 415 -6.95 12.85 -26.20
C THR A 415 -7.43 12.19 -24.90
N TRP A 416 -6.96 10.96 -24.64
CA TRP A 416 -7.33 10.22 -23.44
C TRP A 416 -6.85 10.91 -22.16
N PHE A 417 -5.60 11.38 -22.12
CA PHE A 417 -5.02 12.01 -20.93
C PHE A 417 -5.68 13.36 -20.63
N LEU A 418 -5.91 14.19 -21.65
CA LEU A 418 -6.64 15.45 -21.46
C LEU A 418 -8.06 15.19 -20.97
N ARG A 419 -8.71 14.11 -21.42
CA ARG A 419 -10.02 13.71 -20.89
C ARG A 419 -9.91 13.28 -19.42
N TYR A 420 -8.90 12.48 -19.08
CA TYR A 420 -8.61 12.12 -17.69
C TYR A 420 -8.41 13.35 -16.79
N VAL A 421 -7.70 14.39 -17.25
CA VAL A 421 -7.52 15.65 -16.51
C VAL A 421 -8.87 16.36 -16.28
N VAL A 422 -9.69 16.49 -17.32
CA VAL A 422 -11.03 17.09 -17.23
C VAL A 422 -11.93 16.33 -16.27
N ASP A 423 -11.99 15.00 -16.37
CA ASP A 423 -12.80 14.16 -15.49
C ASP A 423 -12.30 14.24 -14.03
N ALA A 424 -10.98 14.32 -13.85
CA ALA A 424 -10.37 14.49 -12.54
C ALA A 424 -10.80 15.82 -11.90
N LEU A 425 -10.71 16.93 -12.62
CA LEU A 425 -10.98 18.27 -12.09
C LEU A 425 -12.48 18.58 -11.94
N ASN A 426 -13.31 18.13 -12.89
CA ASN A 426 -14.73 18.49 -12.92
C ASN A 426 -15.59 17.56 -12.06
N HIS A 427 -15.18 16.30 -11.88
CA HIS A 427 -16.01 15.27 -11.24
C HIS A 427 -15.32 14.59 -10.05
N THR A 428 -14.08 14.12 -10.22
CA THR A 428 -13.40 13.32 -9.19
C THR A 428 -12.95 14.14 -7.98
N LEU A 429 -12.42 15.34 -8.24
CA LEU A 429 -11.89 16.29 -7.25
C LEU A 429 -12.74 17.56 -7.18
N ARG A 430 -14.05 17.44 -7.44
CA ARG A 430 -14.98 18.57 -7.35
C ARG A 430 -15.06 19.13 -5.91
N PRO A 431 -15.44 20.40 -5.71
CA PRO A 431 -15.41 21.05 -4.39
C PRO A 431 -16.11 20.27 -3.27
N SER A 432 -17.25 19.63 -3.56
CA SER A 432 -17.97 18.81 -2.57
C SER A 432 -17.18 17.57 -2.14
N GLU A 433 -16.45 16.92 -3.07
CA GLU A 433 -15.60 15.78 -2.75
C GLU A 433 -14.35 16.20 -1.97
N LEU A 434 -13.74 17.34 -2.32
CA LEU A 434 -12.64 17.93 -1.55
C LEU A 434 -13.07 18.22 -0.11
N LYS A 435 -14.23 18.87 0.07
CA LYS A 435 -14.80 19.14 1.39
C LYS A 435 -15.05 17.85 2.19
N ARG A 436 -15.55 16.80 1.53
CA ARG A 436 -15.76 15.49 2.15
C ARG A 436 -14.46 14.83 2.59
N MET A 437 -13.37 14.96 1.83
CA MET A 437 -12.05 14.45 2.22
C MET A 437 -11.44 15.23 3.38
N ILE A 438 -11.67 16.54 3.42
CA ILE A 438 -11.11 17.43 4.45
C ILE A 438 -11.84 17.25 5.80
N ALA A 439 -13.15 17.00 5.78
CA ALA A 439 -13.99 16.98 6.99
C ALA A 439 -13.47 16.07 8.14
N PRO A 440 -12.98 14.84 7.89
CA PRO A 440 -12.40 14.01 8.96
C PRO A 440 -11.18 14.65 9.64
N TYR A 441 -10.33 15.36 8.90
CA TYR A 441 -9.15 16.04 9.45
C TYR A 441 -9.52 17.26 10.31
N VAL A 442 -10.55 17.99 9.91
CA VAL A 442 -11.09 19.12 10.70
C VAL A 442 -11.77 18.62 11.98
N ALA A 443 -12.54 17.54 11.87
CA ALA A 443 -13.19 16.94 13.04
C ALA A 443 -12.14 16.46 14.06
N MET A 444 -11.04 15.91 13.57
CA MET A 444 -9.90 15.50 14.39
C MET A 444 -9.26 16.62 15.16
N GLU A 445 -8.90 17.67 14.45
CA GLU A 445 -8.27 18.84 15.02
C GLU A 445 -9.10 19.42 16.18
N ARG A 446 -10.41 19.54 15.96
CA ARG A 446 -11.38 20.01 16.97
C ARG A 446 -11.46 19.10 18.19
N GLN A 447 -11.52 17.79 17.98
CA GLN A 447 -11.58 16.82 19.09
C GLN A 447 -10.31 16.81 19.93
N LEU A 448 -9.15 17.03 19.31
CA LEU A 448 -7.86 17.11 20.00
C LEU A 448 -7.61 18.46 20.67
N GLY A 449 -8.41 19.49 20.35
CA GLY A 449 -8.23 20.85 20.88
C GLY A 449 -6.89 21.47 20.46
N ARG A 450 -6.41 21.18 19.25
CA ARG A 450 -5.09 21.61 18.76
C ARG A 450 -5.21 22.21 17.38
N GLU A 451 -4.70 23.42 17.16
CA GLU A 451 -4.68 24.03 15.83
C GLU A 451 -3.48 23.53 15.00
N MET A 452 -3.74 22.61 14.09
CA MET A 452 -2.71 21.95 13.28
C MET A 452 -3.14 21.70 11.83
N PHE A 453 -4.44 21.83 11.52
CA PHE A 453 -4.95 21.76 10.17
C PHE A 453 -5.52 23.13 9.77
N ASP A 454 -4.76 23.91 9.01
CA ASP A 454 -5.27 25.17 8.48
C ASP A 454 -6.23 24.86 7.31
N GLN A 455 -7.48 24.56 7.66
CA GLN A 455 -8.54 24.19 6.72
C GLN A 455 -8.74 25.28 5.67
N ASP A 456 -8.72 26.54 6.07
CA ASP A 456 -8.96 27.65 5.16
C ASP A 456 -7.84 27.75 4.13
N THR A 457 -6.59 27.62 4.56
CA THR A 457 -5.45 27.54 3.65
C THR A 457 -5.54 26.31 2.75
N ALA A 458 -5.81 25.12 3.28
CA ALA A 458 -5.94 23.90 2.47
C ALA A 458 -7.05 24.01 1.43
N ALA A 459 -8.22 24.51 1.84
CA ALA A 459 -9.39 24.69 0.98
C ALA A 459 -9.11 25.74 -0.11
N ALA A 460 -8.50 26.88 0.25
CA ALA A 460 -8.12 27.91 -0.71
C ALA A 460 -7.09 27.40 -1.73
N MET A 461 -6.07 26.68 -1.29
CA MET A 461 -5.06 26.06 -2.16
C MET A 461 -5.72 25.10 -3.15
N LEU A 462 -6.54 24.17 -2.66
CA LEU A 462 -7.21 23.17 -3.49
C LEU A 462 -8.25 23.78 -4.44
N ALA A 463 -8.99 24.81 -4.00
CA ALA A 463 -9.98 25.50 -4.84
C ALA A 463 -9.34 26.23 -6.02
N ALA A 464 -8.10 26.72 -5.87
CA ALA A 464 -7.36 27.37 -6.93
C ALA A 464 -6.77 26.38 -7.96
N ARG A 465 -6.50 25.13 -7.58
CA ARG A 465 -5.80 24.15 -8.43
C ARG A 465 -6.46 23.84 -9.76
N PRO A 466 -7.79 23.68 -9.88
CA PRO A 466 -8.39 23.36 -11.17
C PRO A 466 -8.03 24.36 -12.27
N VAL A 467 -8.06 25.67 -11.98
CA VAL A 467 -7.69 26.69 -12.97
C VAL A 467 -6.18 26.66 -13.24
N GLN A 468 -5.37 26.64 -12.18
CA GLN A 468 -3.91 26.66 -12.31
C GLN A 468 -3.38 25.46 -13.09
N VAL A 469 -3.90 24.25 -12.83
CA VAL A 469 -3.47 23.03 -13.53
C VAL A 469 -3.89 23.06 -14.99
N MET A 470 -5.05 23.61 -15.33
CA MET A 470 -5.44 23.79 -16.74
C MET A 470 -4.45 24.73 -17.45
N GLU A 471 -4.15 25.89 -16.85
CA GLU A 471 -3.16 26.84 -17.37
C GLU A 471 -1.75 26.24 -17.48
N GLU A 472 -1.29 25.53 -16.46
CA GLU A 472 -0.02 24.80 -16.46
C GLU A 472 0.01 23.73 -17.56
N THR A 473 -1.09 23.02 -17.78
CA THR A 473 -1.18 21.97 -18.82
C THR A 473 -1.11 22.58 -20.23
N VAL A 474 -1.75 23.73 -20.47
CA VAL A 474 -1.61 24.48 -21.73
C VAL A 474 -0.17 24.97 -21.91
N ARG A 475 0.37 25.66 -20.90
CA ARG A 475 1.68 26.32 -20.99
C ARG A 475 2.83 25.32 -21.09
N ASP A 476 2.85 24.31 -20.22
CA ASP A 476 4.02 23.46 -20.02
C ASP A 476 3.95 22.17 -20.86
N LEU A 477 2.75 21.61 -21.09
CA LEU A 477 2.58 20.45 -21.97
C LEU A 477 2.17 20.81 -23.40
N GLY A 478 1.81 22.07 -23.69
CA GLY A 478 1.35 22.49 -25.02
C GLY A 478 -0.03 21.91 -25.37
N ALA A 479 -0.89 21.69 -24.37
CA ALA A 479 -2.27 21.29 -24.62
C ALA A 479 -3.07 22.41 -25.33
N PRO A 480 -4.20 22.10 -26.00
CA PRO A 480 -5.10 23.12 -26.53
C PRO A 480 -5.53 24.12 -25.45
N ALA A 481 -5.92 25.34 -25.84
CA ALA A 481 -6.56 26.27 -24.91
C ALA A 481 -7.79 25.62 -24.24
N TRP A 482 -8.30 26.20 -23.16
CA TRP A 482 -9.48 25.67 -22.47
C TRP A 482 -10.54 26.74 -22.24
N SER A 483 -11.77 26.30 -22.00
CA SER A 483 -12.88 27.18 -21.65
C SER A 483 -13.81 26.54 -20.62
N ALA A 484 -14.55 27.42 -19.95
CA ALA A 484 -15.60 27.01 -19.02
C ALA A 484 -16.88 26.64 -19.78
N VAL A 485 -17.53 25.59 -19.30
CA VAL A 485 -18.89 25.19 -19.67
C VAL A 485 -19.76 25.38 -18.43
N HIS A 486 -20.71 26.29 -18.51
CA HIS A 486 -21.70 26.54 -17.47
C HIS A 486 -23.00 25.83 -17.86
N VAL A 487 -23.54 24.99 -16.97
CA VAL A 487 -24.83 24.33 -17.17
C VAL A 487 -25.74 24.64 -16.01
N SER A 488 -26.96 25.12 -16.30
CA SER A 488 -28.02 25.32 -15.32
C SER A 488 -29.26 24.52 -15.69
N SER A 489 -29.97 24.06 -14.67
CA SER A 489 -31.14 23.20 -14.81
C SER A 489 -32.03 23.28 -13.59
N SER A 490 -33.36 23.33 -13.81
CA SER A 490 -34.35 23.29 -12.73
C SER A 490 -34.56 21.90 -12.13
N CYS A 491 -34.16 20.84 -12.86
CA CYS A 491 -34.19 19.44 -12.40
C CYS A 491 -32.80 18.81 -12.47
N PRO A 492 -32.47 17.82 -11.63
CA PRO A 492 -31.25 17.03 -11.75
C PRO A 492 -31.00 16.45 -13.15
N ILE A 493 -29.82 16.70 -13.70
CA ILE A 493 -29.35 16.16 -14.99
C ILE A 493 -28.03 15.39 -14.82
N ARG A 494 -27.66 14.64 -15.85
CA ARG A 494 -26.36 13.98 -15.96
C ARG A 494 -25.43 14.78 -16.86
N ILE A 495 -24.18 14.93 -16.44
CA ILE A 495 -23.10 15.57 -17.17
C ILE A 495 -21.89 14.64 -17.14
N ASP A 496 -21.37 14.25 -18.30
CA ASP A 496 -20.23 13.34 -18.43
C ASP A 496 -20.42 12.03 -17.65
N ASP A 497 -21.62 11.44 -17.79
CA ASP A 497 -22.08 10.24 -17.10
C ASP A 497 -22.27 10.39 -15.57
N MET A 498 -21.97 11.55 -15.01
CA MET A 498 -22.12 11.85 -13.58
C MET A 498 -23.48 12.51 -13.32
N ALA A 499 -24.19 12.04 -12.31
CA ALA A 499 -25.57 12.47 -12.02
C ALA A 499 -25.67 13.63 -11.00
N ASP A 500 -26.90 14.08 -10.83
CA ASP A 500 -27.35 14.99 -9.78
C ASP A 500 -26.82 16.42 -9.88
N TYR A 501 -26.68 16.93 -11.11
CA TYR A 501 -26.35 18.33 -11.37
C TYR A 501 -27.60 19.16 -11.63
N THR A 502 -27.76 20.25 -10.89
CA THR A 502 -28.67 21.36 -11.23
C THR A 502 -27.90 22.61 -11.64
N GLU A 503 -26.69 22.76 -11.11
CA GLU A 503 -25.71 23.77 -11.50
C GLU A 503 -24.37 23.08 -11.73
N TYR A 504 -23.66 23.47 -12.77
CA TYR A 504 -22.37 22.91 -13.13
C TYR A 504 -21.46 23.96 -13.77
N THR A 505 -20.20 23.93 -13.40
CA THR A 505 -19.15 24.69 -14.06
C THR A 505 -17.96 23.76 -14.29
N GLY A 506 -17.84 23.28 -15.52
CA GLY A 506 -16.74 22.43 -15.96
C GLY A 506 -15.71 23.21 -16.75
N ARG A 507 -14.51 22.64 -16.84
CA ARG A 507 -13.40 23.16 -17.65
C ARG A 507 -13.05 22.11 -18.69
N TYR A 508 -12.98 22.51 -19.95
CA TYR A 508 -12.70 21.60 -21.07
C TYR A 508 -11.63 22.21 -21.96
N PHE A 509 -10.68 21.39 -22.40
CA PHE A 509 -9.78 21.79 -23.46
C PHE A 509 -10.55 21.89 -24.79
N MET A 510 -10.17 22.83 -25.64
CA MET A 510 -10.80 23.06 -26.94
C MET A 510 -10.79 21.78 -27.78
N GLY A 511 -11.92 21.50 -28.43
CA GLY A 511 -12.14 20.28 -29.21
C GLY A 511 -12.55 19.05 -28.39
N GLN A 512 -12.64 19.15 -27.05
CA GLN A 512 -13.24 18.10 -26.24
C GLN A 512 -14.76 18.22 -26.19
N THR A 513 -15.42 17.10 -25.94
CA THR A 513 -16.88 17.02 -25.86
C THR A 513 -17.36 17.01 -24.41
N VAL A 514 -18.43 17.75 -24.12
CA VAL A 514 -19.27 17.58 -22.93
C VAL A 514 -20.49 16.74 -23.29
N ARG A 515 -20.79 15.72 -22.48
CA ARG A 515 -21.95 14.84 -22.67
C ARG A 515 -23.03 15.19 -21.66
N LEU A 516 -24.26 15.35 -22.13
CA LEU A 516 -25.38 15.83 -21.33
C LEU A 516 -26.56 14.90 -21.52
N HIS A 517 -27.25 14.63 -20.41
CA HIS A 517 -28.48 13.86 -20.45
C HIS A 517 -29.48 14.38 -19.44
N ALA A 518 -30.70 14.64 -19.91
CA ALA A 518 -31.82 15.06 -19.08
C ALA A 518 -33.00 14.11 -19.26
N THR A 519 -33.59 13.69 -18.14
CA THR A 519 -34.85 12.94 -18.11
C THR A 519 -35.91 13.78 -17.46
N SER A 520 -37.16 13.61 -17.90
CA SER A 520 -38.33 14.14 -17.20
C SER A 520 -38.32 13.71 -15.73
N GLN A 521 -38.47 14.65 -14.80
CA GLN A 521 -38.49 14.40 -13.36
C GLN A 521 -39.63 15.16 -12.70
N ASP A 522 -40.24 14.58 -11.66
CA ASP A 522 -41.28 15.21 -10.84
C ASP A 522 -42.44 15.84 -11.62
N GLY A 523 -42.88 15.16 -12.69
CA GLY A 523 -43.96 15.66 -13.54
C GLY A 523 -43.55 16.83 -14.43
N LYS A 524 -42.27 17.21 -14.49
CA LYS A 524 -41.75 18.21 -15.43
C LYS A 524 -41.08 17.51 -16.61
N PRO A 525 -41.74 17.43 -17.79
CA PRO A 525 -41.11 16.84 -18.95
C PRO A 525 -39.94 17.69 -19.43
N PHE A 526 -38.82 17.02 -19.76
CA PHE A 526 -37.73 17.68 -20.43
C PHE A 526 -38.19 18.19 -21.81
N SER A 527 -37.92 19.45 -22.12
CA SER A 527 -38.34 20.10 -23.36
C SER A 527 -37.20 20.17 -24.37
N HIS A 528 -36.10 20.81 -24.00
CA HIS A 528 -34.95 21.04 -24.88
C HIS A 528 -33.75 21.57 -24.08
N TRP A 529 -32.59 21.55 -24.73
CA TRP A 529 -31.41 22.29 -24.29
C TRP A 529 -31.35 23.65 -24.98
N GLU A 530 -30.88 24.67 -24.29
CA GLU A 530 -30.45 25.92 -24.91
C GLU A 530 -28.95 26.06 -24.75
N VAL A 531 -28.21 26.09 -25.86
CA VAL A 531 -26.76 26.27 -25.89
C VAL A 531 -26.47 27.65 -26.45
N ASN A 532 -25.94 28.55 -25.64
CA ASN A 532 -25.67 29.95 -26.01
C ASN A 532 -26.89 30.65 -26.65
N GLY A 533 -28.10 30.32 -26.18
CA GLY A 533 -29.37 30.84 -26.69
C GLY A 533 -29.94 30.11 -27.91
N VAL A 534 -29.23 29.12 -28.46
CA VAL A 534 -29.72 28.27 -29.57
C VAL A 534 -30.38 27.03 -29.01
N ARG A 535 -31.56 26.67 -29.55
CA ARG A 535 -32.35 25.51 -29.09
C ARG A 535 -31.87 24.21 -29.73
N HIS A 536 -31.68 23.18 -28.90
CA HIS A 536 -31.33 21.82 -29.30
C HIS A 536 -32.33 20.82 -28.70
N GLY A 537 -32.89 19.96 -29.54
CA GLY A 537 -33.85 18.92 -29.13
C GLY A 537 -33.17 17.62 -28.69
N GLY A 538 -33.94 16.76 -28.02
CA GLY A 538 -33.48 15.45 -27.56
C GLY A 538 -32.91 15.47 -26.13
N PRO A 539 -33.16 14.41 -25.33
CA PRO A 539 -32.68 14.35 -23.94
C PRO A 539 -31.16 14.20 -23.84
N ASP A 540 -30.55 13.53 -24.82
CA ASP A 540 -29.11 13.32 -24.95
C ASP A 540 -28.50 14.38 -25.86
N MET A 541 -27.40 14.98 -25.42
CA MET A 541 -26.63 15.94 -26.23
C MET A 541 -25.13 15.76 -26.01
N GLU A 542 -24.39 15.72 -27.10
CA GLU A 542 -22.94 15.80 -27.10
C GLU A 542 -22.52 17.10 -27.78
N LEU A 543 -21.74 17.93 -27.08
CA LEU A 543 -21.33 19.23 -27.57
C LEU A 543 -19.81 19.36 -27.52
N THR A 544 -19.19 19.68 -28.66
CA THR A 544 -17.77 20.04 -28.73
C THR A 544 -17.56 21.45 -28.21
N VAL A 545 -16.64 21.60 -27.26
CA VAL A 545 -16.29 22.88 -26.64
C VAL A 545 -15.27 23.59 -27.53
N GLU A 546 -15.71 24.66 -28.18
CA GLU A 546 -14.87 25.54 -29.03
C GLU A 546 -14.69 26.95 -28.42
N GLY A 547 -15.31 27.20 -27.26
CA GLY A 547 -15.31 28.52 -26.63
C GLY A 547 -16.10 28.56 -25.33
N ALA A 548 -16.36 29.78 -24.83
CA ALA A 548 -17.26 30.00 -23.70
C ALA A 548 -18.64 29.44 -24.02
N THR A 549 -19.14 28.57 -23.16
CA THR A 549 -20.38 27.82 -23.41
C THR A 549 -21.29 27.89 -22.21
N THR A 550 -22.51 28.38 -22.41
CA THR A 550 -23.58 28.35 -21.43
C THR A 550 -24.70 27.46 -21.95
N ILE A 551 -25.15 26.53 -21.11
CA ILE A 551 -26.15 25.52 -21.44
C ILE A 551 -27.26 25.60 -20.40
N ARG A 552 -28.52 25.63 -20.84
CA ARG A 552 -29.68 25.56 -19.97
C ARG A 552 -30.53 24.36 -20.34
N ALA A 553 -30.82 23.50 -19.36
CA ALA A 553 -31.83 22.47 -19.51
C ALA A 553 -33.21 23.08 -19.27
N VAL A 554 -34.09 23.02 -20.26
CA VAL A 554 -35.44 23.58 -20.15
C VAL A 554 -36.44 22.44 -19.95
N PHE A 555 -37.20 22.54 -18.87
CA PHE A 555 -38.31 21.66 -18.54
C PHE A 555 -39.61 22.44 -18.70
N SER A 556 -40.63 21.80 -19.25
CA SER A 556 -41.95 22.42 -19.35
C SER A 556 -42.70 22.24 -18.03
N ASP A 557 -43.35 23.31 -17.55
CA ASP A 557 -44.36 23.18 -16.51
C ASP A 557 -45.63 22.58 -17.16
N ILE A 558 -46.24 21.59 -16.49
CA ILE A 558 -47.53 20.99 -16.92
C ILE A 558 -48.67 21.92 -16.59
#